data_AF-A0A918RIP5-F1
#
_entry.id   AF-A0A918RIP5-F1
#
_cell.length_a   1.000
_cell.length_b   1.000
_cell.length_c   1.000
_cell.angle_alpha   90.00
_cell.angle_beta   90.00
_cell.angle_gamma   90.00
#
_symmetry.space_group_name_H-M   'P 1'
#
loop_
_entity.id
_entity.type
_entity.pdbx_description
1 polymer ?
#
loop_
_entity_poly.entity_id
_entity_poly.type
_entity_poly.pdbx_seq_one_letter_code
_entity_poly.pdbx_strand_id
1 'polypeptide(L)'
;MFFNRRALPQEITPEQGSKLLISGDFSWVSSGDLIGTKDDWASIGQFLCDDCVAYDELWQVVSGLCGAVGDLPSSKVALLANQLANSFIKRGRLREALELAVGLSSKFPEVTALHLCQCRVKLRQGRVDEVRGELDRYSQATDPWVANAVLEMASATRHYALLDLLVNNVPLGIEAAGLSMVGQKALKGKMVLAKALLGFQGSGGKNMQRHSPLEIARGADSGVFSVVCINLDRDAQRFLLLRALYKEIGIQPERHPGIFGASVPQIAVDSIFKSKRPLNAIGCTMSHISVWDKVAKLDDEQVVLVLEDDALPSHQYNVSELLASLPSDMDYCFVNDRAAGGWTSNDLSKYQFEKAQYANRKLSDDCRAIGGDGYLLSPKGARKLLGLVARDGVVHSVDWQMYALGLSDALGELSGRVGGIVESILTKLDHSYDFNVYVCSTPLVIHSPLGYTPRSHFN
;
A
#
# COMPACT_ATOMS: atom_id res chain seq x y z
N MET A 1 45.15 31.58 23.94
CA MET A 1 44.71 30.56 24.92
C MET A 1 43.63 29.72 24.27
N PHE A 2 43.98 28.51 23.87
CA PHE A 2 43.06 27.50 23.36
C PHE A 2 42.19 27.00 24.54
N PHE A 3 40.87 27.08 24.42
CA PHE A 3 39.99 26.26 25.27
C PHE A 3 39.80 24.90 24.59
N ASN A 4 40.30 23.90 25.30
CA ASN A 4 40.42 22.51 24.93
C ASN A 4 39.02 21.87 24.88
N ARG A 5 38.52 21.52 23.69
CA ARG A 5 37.46 20.51 23.54
C ARG A 5 38.07 19.20 24.03
N ARG A 6 37.70 18.74 25.23
CA ARG A 6 37.94 17.34 25.61
C ARG A 6 37.32 16.47 24.53
N ALA A 7 38.15 15.59 23.96
CA ALA A 7 37.75 14.63 22.95
C ALA A 7 36.53 13.84 23.44
N LEU A 8 35.47 13.84 22.63
CA LEU A 8 34.45 12.81 22.68
C LEU A 8 35.15 11.44 22.58
N PRO A 9 34.71 10.40 23.32
CA PRO A 9 35.09 9.04 22.96
C PRO A 9 34.67 8.82 21.50
N GLN A 10 35.59 8.31 20.70
CA GLN A 10 35.29 7.81 19.37
C GLN A 10 34.09 6.85 19.43
N GLU A 11 33.34 6.80 18.34
CA GLU A 11 32.19 5.93 18.09
C GLU A 11 32.29 4.61 18.87
N ILE A 12 31.30 4.34 19.74
CA ILE A 12 31.19 3.06 20.42
C ILE A 12 31.09 1.99 19.34
N THR A 13 32.14 1.19 19.19
CA THR A 13 32.12 0.06 18.26
C THR A 13 31.09 -0.98 18.73
N PRO A 14 30.48 -1.78 17.83
CA PRO A 14 29.54 -2.82 18.22
C PRO A 14 30.06 -3.75 19.32
N GLU A 15 31.36 -4.11 19.30
CA GLU A 15 32.00 -4.92 20.35
C GLU A 15 32.11 -4.21 21.71
N GLN A 16 32.32 -2.89 21.74
CA GLN A 16 32.29 -2.10 22.97
C GLN A 16 30.86 -1.98 23.50
N GLY A 17 29.88 -1.81 22.61
CA GLY A 17 28.46 -1.85 22.94
C GLY A 17 28.05 -3.17 23.58
N SER A 18 28.43 -4.31 22.98
CA SER A 18 28.16 -5.64 23.53
C SER A 18 28.84 -5.86 24.88
N LYS A 19 30.09 -5.43 25.08
CA LYS A 19 30.80 -5.56 26.37
C LYS A 19 30.18 -4.73 27.49
N LEU A 20 29.68 -3.53 27.17
CA LEU A 20 28.94 -2.66 28.10
C LEU A 20 27.57 -3.23 28.47
N LEU A 21 26.89 -3.87 27.52
CA LEU A 21 25.60 -4.53 27.76
C LEU A 21 25.77 -5.80 28.63
N ILE A 22 26.82 -6.58 28.40
CA ILE A 22 27.12 -7.82 29.15
C ILE A 22 27.57 -7.53 30.59
N SER A 23 28.26 -6.41 30.84
CA SER A 23 28.75 -6.07 32.19
C SER A 23 27.67 -5.54 33.14
N GLY A 24 26.51 -5.12 32.63
CA GLY A 24 25.43 -4.51 33.42
C GLY A 24 25.81 -3.16 34.07
N ASP A 25 26.95 -2.57 33.70
CA ASP A 25 27.44 -1.32 34.28
C ASP A 25 26.92 -0.11 33.50
N PHE A 26 25.83 0.48 34.00
CA PHE A 26 25.20 1.68 33.45
C PHE A 26 25.56 2.96 34.22
N SER A 27 26.64 2.94 35.02
CA SER A 27 27.06 4.10 35.83
C SER A 27 27.31 5.37 34.99
N TRP A 28 27.68 5.22 33.72
CA TRP A 28 27.87 6.31 32.75
C TRP A 28 26.56 6.95 32.25
N VAL A 29 25.40 6.29 32.42
CA VAL A 29 24.08 6.86 32.10
C VAL A 29 23.62 7.83 33.20
N SER A 30 24.01 7.58 34.44
CA SER A 30 23.65 8.41 35.60
C SER A 30 24.38 9.76 35.69
N SER A 31 25.43 9.98 34.89
CA SER A 31 26.21 11.22 34.96
C SER A 31 25.62 12.40 34.17
N GLY A 32 24.43 12.27 33.57
CA GLY A 32 23.69 13.37 32.91
C GLY A 32 24.32 13.94 31.63
N ASP A 33 25.62 13.78 31.42
CA ASP A 33 26.41 14.52 30.43
C ASP A 33 26.59 13.80 29.08
N LEU A 34 26.19 12.53 28.93
CA LEU A 34 26.53 11.70 27.76
C LEU A 34 25.38 11.33 26.82
N ILE A 35 24.11 11.52 27.21
CA ILE A 35 22.94 11.16 26.36
C ILE A 35 21.89 12.28 26.40
N GLY A 36 22.22 13.40 25.79
CA GLY A 36 21.42 14.62 25.86
C GLY A 36 20.32 14.71 24.81
N THR A 37 20.51 14.13 23.63
CA THR A 37 19.67 14.42 22.47
C THR A 37 18.69 13.31 22.13
N LYS A 38 17.61 13.66 21.42
CA LYS A 38 16.64 12.70 20.87
C LYS A 38 17.31 11.70 19.90
N ASP A 39 18.37 12.12 19.22
CA ASP A 39 19.08 11.32 18.21
C ASP A 39 19.98 10.26 18.85
N ASP A 40 20.53 10.53 20.04
CA ASP A 40 21.31 9.56 20.82
C ASP A 40 20.42 8.38 21.26
N TRP A 41 19.21 8.67 21.76
CA TRP A 41 18.24 7.65 22.16
C TRP A 41 17.72 6.85 20.96
N ALA A 42 17.51 7.51 19.82
CA ALA A 42 17.13 6.82 18.60
C ALA A 42 18.23 5.86 18.11
N SER A 43 19.49 6.26 18.24
CA SER A 43 20.65 5.45 17.86
C SER A 43 20.85 4.26 18.80
N ILE A 44 20.66 4.44 20.12
CA ILE A 44 20.66 3.33 21.09
C ILE A 44 19.52 2.36 20.80
N GLY A 45 18.31 2.87 20.54
CA GLY A 45 17.17 2.06 20.15
C GLY A 45 17.45 1.25 18.89
N GLN A 46 18.03 1.89 17.86
CA GLN A 46 18.40 1.23 16.60
C GLN A 46 19.49 0.17 16.80
N PHE A 47 20.52 0.46 17.59
CA PHE A 47 21.60 -0.48 17.92
C PHE A 47 21.07 -1.74 18.62
N LEU A 48 20.23 -1.56 19.65
CA LEU A 48 19.55 -2.65 20.35
C LEU A 48 18.60 -3.43 19.43
N CYS A 49 18.12 -2.80 18.35
CA CYS A 49 17.26 -3.45 17.37
C CYS A 49 18.04 -4.22 16.31
N ASP A 50 19.22 -3.77 15.89
CA ASP A 50 19.93 -4.32 14.74
C ASP A 50 20.92 -5.43 15.11
N ASP A 51 21.67 -5.29 16.21
CA ASP A 51 22.70 -6.24 16.63
C ASP A 51 22.24 -7.08 17.84
N CYS A 52 22.38 -8.40 17.70
CA CYS A 52 21.83 -9.45 18.56
C CYS A 52 21.88 -9.22 20.08
N VAL A 53 20.77 -9.53 20.75
CA VAL A 53 20.70 -9.75 22.19
C VAL A 53 19.61 -10.81 22.49
N ALA A 54 19.90 -11.82 23.33
CA ALA A 54 18.89 -12.75 23.82
C ALA A 54 17.80 -12.00 24.61
N TYR A 55 16.57 -12.53 24.73
CA TYR A 55 15.50 -11.84 25.49
C TYR A 55 15.96 -11.38 26.87
N ASP A 56 16.70 -12.27 27.56
CA ASP A 56 17.13 -12.06 28.93
C ASP A 56 18.16 -10.93 29.04
N GLU A 57 19.06 -10.81 28.07
CA GLU A 57 20.04 -9.73 28.02
C GLU A 57 19.36 -8.39 27.66
N LEU A 58 18.39 -8.39 26.75
CA LEU A 58 17.65 -7.17 26.38
C LEU A 58 16.73 -6.74 27.53
N TRP A 59 16.17 -7.70 28.27
CA TRP A 59 15.43 -7.46 29.50
C TRP A 59 16.33 -7.00 30.63
N GLN A 60 17.57 -7.47 30.76
CA GLN A 60 18.54 -6.94 31.72
C GLN A 60 18.95 -5.51 31.38
N VAL A 61 19.06 -5.18 30.09
CA VAL A 61 19.35 -3.82 29.63
C VAL A 61 18.17 -2.91 29.88
N VAL A 62 16.94 -3.34 29.53
CA VAL A 62 15.73 -2.58 29.82
C VAL A 62 15.47 -2.51 31.32
N SER A 63 15.74 -3.55 32.11
CA SER A 63 15.55 -3.56 33.57
C SER A 63 16.62 -2.74 34.28
N GLY A 64 17.86 -2.77 33.79
CA GLY A 64 18.97 -1.94 34.25
C GLY A 64 18.74 -0.47 33.93
N LEU A 65 18.28 -0.17 32.70
CA LEU A 65 17.73 1.14 32.36
C LEU A 65 16.58 1.46 33.30
N CYS A 66 15.52 0.64 33.42
CA CYS A 66 14.36 0.88 34.28
C CYS A 66 14.72 1.06 35.77
N GLY A 67 15.78 0.43 36.26
CA GLY A 67 16.31 0.60 37.61
C GLY A 67 17.09 1.90 37.78
N ALA A 68 17.80 2.35 36.74
CA ALA A 68 18.45 3.65 36.65
C ALA A 68 17.49 4.80 36.23
N VAL A 69 16.30 4.47 35.74
CA VAL A 69 15.27 5.34 35.11
C VAL A 69 14.38 6.05 36.13
N GLY A 70 14.64 5.93 37.44
CA GLY A 70 13.93 6.73 38.45
C GLY A 70 13.81 8.22 38.08
N ASP A 71 14.77 8.72 37.28
CA ASP A 71 14.85 10.11 36.83
C ASP A 71 14.67 10.33 35.30
N LEU A 72 14.39 9.30 34.48
CA LEU A 72 14.16 9.53 33.04
C LEU A 72 12.75 10.08 32.78
N PRO A 73 12.61 11.13 31.94
CA PRO A 73 11.30 11.62 31.53
C PRO A 73 10.47 10.51 30.87
N SER A 74 9.19 10.39 31.25
CA SER A 74 8.26 9.38 30.71
C SER A 74 8.21 9.36 29.17
N SER A 75 8.49 10.49 28.51
CA SER A 75 8.57 10.60 27.05
C SER A 75 9.75 9.84 26.43
N LYS A 76 10.91 9.77 27.10
CA LYS A 76 12.07 8.99 26.62
C LYS A 76 11.84 7.50 26.81
N VAL A 77 11.25 7.12 27.94
CA VAL A 77 10.83 5.73 28.21
C VAL A 77 9.82 5.27 27.16
N ALA A 78 8.84 6.11 26.82
CA ALA A 78 7.85 5.84 25.78
C ALA A 78 8.49 5.55 24.41
N LEU A 79 9.46 6.39 24.02
CA LEU A 79 10.13 6.27 22.72
C LEU A 79 10.93 4.97 22.62
N LEU A 80 11.77 4.68 23.62
CA LEU A 80 12.61 3.49 23.65
C LEU A 80 11.76 2.22 23.65
N ALA A 81 10.72 2.19 24.49
CA ALA A 81 9.81 1.06 24.58
C ALA A 81 9.07 0.80 23.26
N ASN A 82 8.60 1.87 22.60
CA ASN A 82 7.96 1.75 21.30
C ASN A 82 8.94 1.22 20.24
N GLN A 83 10.20 1.67 20.23
CA GLN A 83 11.22 1.17 19.30
C GLN A 83 11.50 -0.33 19.51
N LEU A 84 11.75 -0.74 20.75
CA LEU A 84 12.03 -2.14 21.10
C LEU A 84 10.86 -3.05 20.77
N ALA A 85 9.64 -2.66 21.15
CA ALA A 85 8.47 -3.47 20.87
C ALA A 85 8.15 -3.55 19.37
N ASN A 86 8.38 -2.47 18.60
CA ASN A 86 8.29 -2.52 17.14
C ASN A 86 9.31 -3.50 16.53
N SER A 87 10.51 -3.58 17.08
CA SER A 87 11.52 -4.56 16.65
C SER A 87 11.08 -6.00 16.94
N PHE A 88 10.59 -6.27 18.15
CA PHE A 88 10.03 -7.58 18.48
C PHE A 88 8.85 -7.97 17.58
N ILE A 89 7.92 -7.04 17.32
CA ILE A 89 6.80 -7.26 16.39
C ILE A 89 7.30 -7.60 14.98
N LYS A 90 8.26 -6.84 14.44
CA LYS A 90 8.85 -7.07 13.11
C LYS A 90 9.50 -8.45 13.00
N ARG A 91 10.04 -8.98 14.10
CA ARG A 91 10.67 -10.30 14.18
C ARG A 91 9.69 -11.43 14.56
N GLY A 92 8.39 -11.16 14.67
CA GLY A 92 7.38 -12.17 15.05
C GLY A 92 7.40 -12.57 16.53
N ARG A 93 8.17 -11.88 17.38
CA ARG A 93 8.33 -12.14 18.82
C ARG A 93 7.24 -11.46 19.63
N LEU A 94 5.99 -11.85 19.36
CA LEU A 94 4.81 -11.17 19.90
C LEU A 94 4.69 -11.32 21.43
N ARG A 95 5.08 -12.45 22.00
CA ARG A 95 4.99 -12.67 23.45
C ARG A 95 5.90 -11.71 24.21
N GLU A 96 7.14 -11.58 23.76
CA GLU A 96 8.17 -10.72 24.33
C GLU A 96 7.81 -9.24 24.18
N ALA A 97 7.25 -8.85 23.03
CA ALA A 97 6.71 -7.52 22.84
C ALA A 97 5.58 -7.20 23.85
N LEU A 98 4.70 -8.18 24.12
CA LEU A 98 3.62 -8.01 25.08
C LEU A 98 4.14 -7.92 26.51
N GLU A 99 5.01 -8.84 26.92
CA GLU A 99 5.60 -8.87 28.26
C GLU A 99 6.36 -7.57 28.55
N LEU A 100 7.15 -7.07 27.59
CA LEU A 100 7.82 -5.78 27.68
C LEU A 100 6.82 -4.64 27.88
N ALA A 101 5.78 -4.57 27.04
CA ALA A 101 4.81 -3.49 27.09
C ALA A 101 3.95 -3.53 28.37
N VAL A 102 3.60 -4.71 28.86
CA VAL A 102 2.88 -4.92 30.15
C VAL A 102 3.78 -4.55 31.33
N GLY A 103 5.04 -5.02 31.34
CA GLY A 103 6.00 -4.70 32.39
C GLY A 103 6.25 -3.19 32.50
N LEU A 104 6.45 -2.52 31.36
CA LEU A 104 6.67 -1.08 31.35
C LEU A 104 5.41 -0.29 31.71
N SER A 105 4.23 -0.65 31.20
CA SER A 105 2.99 0.08 31.55
C SER A 105 2.61 -0.05 33.02
N SER A 106 2.97 -1.16 33.68
CA SER A 106 2.80 -1.27 35.13
C SER A 106 3.65 -0.27 35.92
N LYS A 107 4.82 0.12 35.37
CA LYS A 107 5.74 1.09 35.96
C LYS A 107 5.47 2.53 35.52
N PHE A 108 4.95 2.72 34.31
CA PHE A 108 4.66 4.01 33.68
C PHE A 108 3.23 4.04 33.13
N PRO A 109 2.20 3.97 34.00
CA PRO A 109 0.80 3.88 33.58
C PRO A 109 0.32 5.12 32.81
N GLU A 110 0.98 6.26 32.97
CA GLU A 110 0.69 7.51 32.26
C GLU A 110 1.18 7.49 30.80
N VAL A 111 2.03 6.53 30.42
CA VAL A 111 2.60 6.45 29.08
C VAL A 111 1.66 5.69 28.14
N THR A 112 0.74 6.43 27.53
CA THR A 112 -0.25 5.88 26.58
C THR A 112 0.38 5.06 25.45
N ALA A 113 1.61 5.39 25.03
CA ALA A 113 2.33 4.64 24.00
C ALA A 113 2.53 3.16 24.33
N LEU A 114 2.71 2.81 25.60
CA LEU A 114 2.91 1.44 26.05
C LEU A 114 1.61 0.63 25.95
N HIS A 115 0.49 1.25 26.28
CA HIS A 115 -0.82 0.62 26.13
C HIS A 115 -1.19 0.40 24.66
N LEU A 116 -0.93 1.39 23.79
CA LEU A 116 -1.13 1.22 22.34
C LEU A 116 -0.21 0.13 21.78
N CYS A 117 0.99 -0.04 22.34
CA CYS A 117 1.86 -1.14 21.99
C CYS A 117 1.26 -2.50 22.38
N GLN A 118 0.70 -2.65 23.59
CA GLN A 118 -0.01 -3.86 23.99
C GLN A 118 -1.18 -4.16 23.07
N CYS A 119 -1.99 -3.16 22.75
CA CYS A 119 -3.09 -3.27 21.80
C CYS A 119 -2.58 -3.82 20.45
N ARG A 120 -1.49 -3.27 19.90
CA ARG A 120 -0.87 -3.78 18.64
C ARG A 120 -0.51 -5.25 18.72
N VAL A 121 0.11 -5.67 19.81
CA VAL A 121 0.56 -7.04 20.00
C VAL A 121 -0.62 -8.00 20.18
N LYS A 122 -1.59 -7.64 21.02
CA LYS A 122 -2.83 -8.43 21.22
C LYS A 122 -3.61 -8.58 19.92
N LEU A 123 -3.72 -7.53 19.12
CA LEU A 123 -4.37 -7.61 17.80
C LEU A 123 -3.61 -8.54 16.85
N ARG A 124 -2.27 -8.53 16.84
CA ARG A 124 -1.47 -9.48 16.06
C ARG A 124 -1.62 -10.93 16.52
N GLN A 125 -1.97 -11.14 17.79
CA GLN A 125 -2.31 -12.44 18.36
C GLN A 125 -3.79 -12.86 18.12
N GLY A 126 -4.59 -12.04 17.43
CA GLY A 126 -6.02 -12.30 17.22
C GLY A 126 -6.91 -12.06 18.45
N ARG A 127 -6.38 -11.43 19.52
CA ARG A 127 -7.08 -11.14 20.78
C ARG A 127 -7.87 -9.84 20.68
N VAL A 128 -8.80 -9.77 19.72
CA VAL A 128 -9.56 -8.56 19.38
C VAL A 128 -10.42 -8.07 20.53
N ASP A 129 -11.09 -8.98 21.24
CA ASP A 129 -12.01 -8.62 22.33
C ASP A 129 -11.30 -7.94 23.51
N GLU A 130 -10.06 -8.34 23.80
CA GLU A 130 -9.26 -7.71 24.86
C GLU A 130 -8.84 -6.29 24.51
N VAL A 131 -8.68 -6.01 23.22
CA VAL A 131 -8.26 -4.70 22.73
C VAL A 131 -9.45 -3.74 22.69
N ARG A 132 -10.65 -4.26 22.43
CA ARG A 132 -11.89 -3.46 22.39
C ARG A 132 -12.07 -2.64 23.67
N GLY A 133 -12.00 -3.28 24.85
CA GLY A 133 -12.15 -2.59 26.13
C GLY A 133 -10.99 -1.65 26.51
N GLU A 134 -9.83 -1.77 25.84
CA GLU A 134 -8.73 -0.81 25.97
C GLU A 134 -8.92 0.39 25.04
N LEU A 135 -9.36 0.16 23.80
CA LEU A 135 -9.62 1.22 22.83
C LEU A 135 -10.79 2.13 23.22
N ASP A 136 -11.82 1.59 23.89
CA ASP A 136 -12.91 2.42 24.41
C ASP A 136 -12.43 3.45 25.45
N ARG A 137 -11.31 3.19 26.14
CA ARG A 137 -10.69 4.18 27.04
C ARG A 137 -9.94 5.27 26.28
N TYR A 138 -9.43 4.96 25.09
CA TYR A 138 -8.67 5.89 24.25
C TYR A 138 -9.54 6.66 23.26
N SER A 139 -10.77 6.20 22.99
CA SER A 139 -11.68 6.88 22.08
C SER A 139 -12.11 8.27 22.59
N GLN A 140 -12.03 8.48 23.91
CA GLN A 140 -12.27 9.77 24.56
C GLN A 140 -10.99 10.62 24.73
N ALA A 141 -9.82 10.11 24.33
CA ALA A 141 -8.58 10.86 24.44
C ALA A 141 -8.54 11.98 23.38
N THR A 142 -8.27 13.21 23.80
CA THR A 142 -8.13 14.39 22.91
C THR A 142 -6.72 14.51 22.31
N ASP A 143 -5.80 13.61 22.66
CA ASP A 143 -4.41 13.64 22.19
C ASP A 143 -4.31 13.15 20.73
N PRO A 144 -3.87 14.00 19.79
CA PRO A 144 -3.71 13.64 18.38
C PRO A 144 -2.77 12.46 18.13
N TRP A 145 -1.80 12.21 19.02
CA TRP A 145 -0.88 11.08 18.91
C TRP A 145 -1.60 9.76 19.15
N VAL A 146 -2.51 9.73 20.13
CA VAL A 146 -3.33 8.56 20.45
C VAL A 146 -4.26 8.23 19.29
N ALA A 147 -4.94 9.25 18.73
CA ALA A 147 -5.80 9.07 17.56
C ALA A 147 -5.02 8.50 16.34
N ASN A 148 -3.82 9.01 16.07
CA ASN A 148 -2.99 8.49 14.97
C ASN A 148 -2.54 7.05 15.20
N ALA A 149 -2.05 6.74 16.39
CA ALA A 149 -1.63 5.37 16.73
C ALA A 149 -2.81 4.39 16.65
N VAL A 150 -4.00 4.81 17.08
CA VAL A 150 -5.24 4.04 16.94
C VAL A 150 -5.61 3.80 15.47
N LEU A 151 -5.51 4.81 14.60
CA LEU A 151 -5.71 4.64 13.15
C LEU A 151 -4.65 3.74 12.50
N GLU A 152 -3.41 3.80 12.95
CA GLU A 152 -2.36 2.87 12.52
C GLU A 152 -2.66 1.44 12.95
N MET A 153 -3.10 1.22 14.19
CA MET A 153 -3.50 -0.09 14.71
C MET A 153 -4.65 -0.69 13.91
N ALA A 154 -5.69 0.09 13.64
CA ALA A 154 -6.84 -0.32 12.82
C ALA A 154 -6.38 -0.80 11.44
N SER A 155 -5.46 -0.05 10.81
CA SER A 155 -4.93 -0.40 9.49
C SER A 155 -4.00 -1.62 9.51
N ALA A 156 -3.26 -1.84 10.60
CA ALA A 156 -2.23 -2.89 10.67
C ALA A 156 -2.79 -4.28 11.00
N THR A 157 -4.03 -4.36 11.49
CA THR A 157 -4.52 -5.57 12.18
C THR A 157 -5.58 -6.34 11.39
N ARG A 158 -5.94 -5.87 10.20
CA ARG A 158 -6.84 -6.57 9.26
C ARG A 158 -8.20 -6.93 9.87
N HIS A 159 -8.54 -6.36 11.03
CA HIS A 159 -9.78 -6.62 11.77
C HIS A 159 -10.72 -5.42 11.61
N TYR A 160 -11.62 -5.51 10.63
CA TYR A 160 -12.63 -4.47 10.34
C TYR A 160 -13.60 -4.21 11.50
N ALA A 161 -13.80 -5.18 12.40
CA ALA A 161 -14.54 -4.97 13.65
C ALA A 161 -13.91 -3.92 14.58
N LEU A 162 -12.61 -3.66 14.44
CA LEU A 162 -11.91 -2.59 15.14
C LEU A 162 -12.06 -1.24 14.42
N LEU A 163 -12.04 -1.25 13.08
CA LEU A 163 -12.36 -0.06 12.28
C LEU A 163 -13.75 0.46 12.65
N ASP A 164 -14.76 -0.42 12.69
CA ASP A 164 -16.13 -0.08 13.08
C ASP A 164 -16.21 0.52 14.51
N LEU A 165 -15.47 -0.03 15.46
CA LEU A 165 -15.40 0.50 16.83
C LEU A 165 -14.78 1.91 16.91
N LEU A 166 -13.69 2.12 16.16
CA LEU A 166 -12.93 3.37 16.16
C LEU A 166 -13.63 4.48 15.39
N VAL A 167 -14.34 4.09 14.35
CA VAL A 167 -15.13 4.96 13.48
C VAL A 167 -16.38 5.47 14.19
N ASN A 168 -16.99 4.68 15.07
CA ASN A 168 -18.20 5.07 15.80
C ASN A 168 -17.93 5.81 17.13
N ASN A 169 -16.74 5.67 17.73
CA ASN A 169 -16.47 6.18 19.09
C ASN A 169 -15.41 7.29 19.20
N VAL A 170 -14.61 7.59 18.17
CA VAL A 170 -13.60 8.66 18.22
C VAL A 170 -14.17 9.96 17.63
N PRO A 171 -14.24 11.07 18.40
CA PRO A 171 -14.61 12.37 17.86
C PRO A 171 -13.58 12.82 16.81
N LEU A 172 -13.94 12.80 15.53
CA LEU A 172 -13.10 13.30 14.43
C LEU A 172 -13.10 14.84 14.40
N GLY A 173 -12.58 15.47 15.47
CA GLY A 173 -12.47 16.91 15.66
C GLY A 173 -11.04 17.45 15.56
N ILE A 174 -10.14 16.75 14.85
CA ILE A 174 -8.73 17.17 14.73
C ILE A 174 -8.54 17.96 13.44
N GLU A 175 -8.26 19.26 13.56
CA GLU A 175 -7.81 20.09 12.44
C GLU A 175 -6.46 19.57 11.89
N ALA A 176 -6.39 19.35 10.58
CA ALA A 176 -5.25 18.72 9.88
C ALA A 176 -3.92 19.52 9.91
N ALA A 177 -3.86 20.64 10.63
CA ALA A 177 -2.79 21.63 10.56
C ALA A 177 -1.43 21.15 11.12
N GLY A 178 -1.40 20.05 11.89
CA GLY A 178 -0.16 19.54 12.54
C GLY A 178 0.52 18.34 11.86
N LEU A 179 0.00 17.81 10.76
CA LEU A 179 0.52 16.57 10.14
C LEU A 179 1.58 16.84 9.08
N SER A 180 2.63 16.01 9.04
CA SER A 180 3.55 15.97 7.91
C SER A 180 2.81 15.64 6.60
N MET A 181 3.33 16.07 5.47
CA MET A 181 2.71 15.86 4.15
C MET A 181 2.43 14.36 3.83
N VAL A 182 3.27 13.45 4.33
CA VAL A 182 3.05 11.99 4.25
C VAL A 182 1.89 11.55 5.14
N GLY A 183 1.81 12.08 6.36
CA GLY A 183 0.69 11.87 7.27
C GLY A 183 -0.63 12.38 6.71
N GLN A 184 -0.65 13.53 6.03
CA GLN A 184 -1.84 14.08 5.38
C GLN A 184 -2.35 13.23 4.22
N LYS A 185 -1.45 12.66 3.39
CA LYS A 185 -1.82 11.76 2.27
C LYS A 185 -2.41 10.44 2.79
N ALA A 186 -1.76 9.84 3.79
CA ALA A 186 -2.27 8.62 4.43
C ALA A 186 -3.60 8.87 5.15
N LEU A 187 -3.75 10.01 5.86
CA LEU A 187 -5.00 10.38 6.53
C LEU A 187 -6.12 10.65 5.52
N LYS A 188 -5.87 11.31 4.38
CA LYS A 188 -6.88 11.50 3.34
C LYS A 188 -7.36 10.18 2.73
N GLY A 189 -6.45 9.27 2.38
CA GLY A 189 -6.84 7.94 1.90
C GLY A 189 -7.61 7.13 2.96
N LYS A 190 -7.19 7.21 4.23
CA LYS A 190 -7.86 6.57 5.38
C LYS A 190 -9.20 7.24 5.75
N MET A 191 -9.36 8.54 5.54
CA MET A 191 -10.62 9.27 5.74
C MET A 191 -11.62 9.02 4.62
N VAL A 192 -11.17 8.83 3.38
CA VAL A 192 -12.03 8.36 2.29
C VAL A 192 -12.53 6.95 2.61
N LEU A 193 -11.65 6.07 3.11
CA LEU A 193 -12.01 4.73 3.59
C LEU A 193 -13.03 4.78 4.74
N ALA A 194 -12.79 5.62 5.75
CA ALA A 194 -13.70 5.78 6.88
C ALA A 194 -15.04 6.38 6.44
N LYS A 195 -15.06 7.40 5.57
CA LYS A 195 -16.30 8.01 5.04
C LYS A 195 -17.11 7.05 4.19
N ALA A 196 -16.46 6.24 3.36
CA ALA A 196 -17.10 5.21 2.55
C ALA A 196 -17.71 4.08 3.40
N LEU A 197 -17.04 3.69 4.50
CA LEU A 197 -17.59 2.74 5.46
C LEU A 197 -18.74 3.35 6.30
N LEU A 198 -18.79 4.68 6.44
CA LEU A 198 -19.72 5.42 7.30
C LEU A 198 -20.99 5.95 6.62
N GLY A 199 -21.08 5.95 5.29
CA GLY A 199 -22.20 6.58 4.57
C GLY A 199 -22.37 8.08 4.89
N PHE A 200 -21.28 8.76 5.29
CA PHE A 200 -21.35 10.11 5.86
C PHE A 200 -21.56 11.16 4.77
N GLN A 201 -22.78 11.70 4.64
CA GLN A 201 -23.06 12.86 3.80
C GLN A 201 -22.56 14.14 4.50
N GLY A 202 -21.34 14.57 4.17
CA GLY A 202 -20.78 15.80 4.70
C GLY A 202 -21.56 17.05 4.27
N SER A 203 -22.08 17.78 5.24
CA SER A 203 -22.56 19.15 5.08
C SER A 203 -21.39 20.13 4.95
N GLY A 204 -21.33 20.89 3.86
CA GLY A 204 -20.62 22.18 3.81
C GLY A 204 -19.38 22.25 2.92
N GLY A 205 -19.50 23.06 1.86
CA GLY A 205 -18.43 23.47 0.94
C GLY A 205 -19.05 23.98 -0.36
N LYS A 206 -19.52 25.24 -0.36
CA LYS A 206 -20.10 25.90 -1.54
C LYS A 206 -18.99 26.13 -2.58
N ASN A 207 -19.27 25.81 -3.84
CA ASN A 207 -18.49 26.08 -5.09
C ASN A 207 -17.83 24.90 -5.83
N MET A 208 -18.27 23.67 -5.64
CA MET A 208 -18.25 22.69 -6.74
C MET A 208 -19.69 22.51 -7.21
N GLN A 209 -19.94 22.66 -8.52
CA GLN A 209 -21.20 22.22 -9.12
C GLN A 209 -21.32 20.72 -8.84
N ARG A 210 -22.06 20.37 -7.78
CA ARG A 210 -22.36 18.99 -7.45
C ARG A 210 -23.42 18.54 -8.45
N HIS A 211 -23.00 17.87 -9.51
CA HIS A 211 -23.91 17.00 -10.24
C HIS A 211 -24.53 16.04 -9.24
N SER A 212 -25.84 15.86 -9.33
CA SER A 212 -26.52 14.96 -8.39
C SER A 212 -25.98 13.54 -8.62
N PRO A 213 -25.84 12.69 -7.57
CA PRO A 213 -25.42 11.29 -7.73
C PRO A 213 -26.28 10.52 -8.76
N LEU A 214 -27.52 10.96 -8.98
CA LEU A 214 -28.46 10.43 -9.97
C LEU A 214 -28.10 10.76 -11.42
N GLU A 215 -27.43 11.88 -11.70
CA GLU A 215 -26.98 12.22 -13.06
C GLU A 215 -25.71 11.46 -13.46
N ILE A 216 -24.85 11.13 -12.49
CA ILE A 216 -23.62 10.35 -12.70
C ILE A 216 -23.93 8.87 -12.98
N ALA A 217 -24.96 8.31 -12.33
CA ALA A 217 -25.34 6.91 -12.50
C ALA A 217 -25.96 6.59 -13.87
N ARG A 218 -26.58 7.56 -14.55
CA ARG A 218 -27.32 7.32 -15.81
C ARG A 218 -26.44 6.96 -17.02
N GLY A 219 -25.13 7.20 -16.95
CA GLY A 219 -24.19 6.76 -17.99
C GLY A 219 -23.88 5.26 -17.97
N ALA A 220 -23.88 4.66 -16.76
CA ALA A 220 -23.49 3.27 -16.55
C ALA A 220 -24.57 2.26 -17.01
N ASP A 221 -25.84 2.68 -17.06
CA ASP A 221 -26.96 1.82 -17.49
C ASP A 221 -27.05 1.64 -19.02
N SER A 222 -26.15 2.27 -19.80
CA SER A 222 -26.14 2.14 -21.26
C SER A 222 -25.74 0.73 -21.75
N GLY A 223 -25.26 -0.15 -20.87
CA GLY A 223 -24.72 -1.47 -21.25
C GLY A 223 -23.38 -1.40 -21.97
N VAL A 224 -22.89 -0.20 -22.28
CA VAL A 224 -21.63 0.05 -23.00
C VAL A 224 -20.42 -0.01 -22.05
N PHE A 225 -20.63 0.12 -20.74
CA PHE A 225 -19.54 0.13 -19.77
C PHE A 225 -19.79 -0.85 -18.62
N SER A 226 -18.79 -1.67 -18.31
CA SER A 226 -18.80 -2.54 -17.14
C SER A 226 -17.47 -2.47 -16.40
N VAL A 227 -17.49 -2.82 -15.12
CA VAL A 227 -16.31 -2.82 -14.27
C VAL A 227 -16.12 -4.21 -13.68
N VAL A 228 -14.94 -4.78 -13.87
CA VAL A 228 -14.59 -6.12 -13.43
C VAL A 228 -13.37 -6.05 -12.52
N CYS A 229 -13.45 -6.65 -11.32
CA CYS A 229 -12.36 -6.73 -10.37
C CYS A 229 -11.86 -8.16 -10.22
N ILE A 230 -10.60 -8.40 -10.61
CA ILE A 230 -9.86 -9.63 -10.38
C ILE A 230 -9.56 -9.74 -8.89
N ASN A 231 -10.08 -10.78 -8.24
CA ASN A 231 -9.88 -11.01 -6.81
C ASN A 231 -9.85 -12.50 -6.50
N LEU A 232 -8.86 -12.97 -5.75
CA LEU A 232 -8.77 -14.36 -5.30
C LEU A 232 -9.91 -14.70 -4.33
N ASP A 233 -10.43 -15.94 -4.35
CA ASP A 233 -11.55 -16.34 -3.46
C ASP A 233 -11.22 -16.15 -1.97
N ARG A 234 -9.97 -16.41 -1.59
CA ARG A 234 -9.50 -16.22 -0.20
C ARG A 234 -9.48 -14.76 0.26
N ASP A 235 -9.51 -13.82 -0.69
CA ASP A 235 -9.34 -12.39 -0.47
C ASP A 235 -10.69 -11.63 -0.58
N ALA A 236 -11.81 -12.31 -0.34
CA ALA A 236 -13.16 -11.75 -0.48
C ALA A 236 -13.39 -10.43 0.30
N GLN A 237 -12.73 -10.26 1.46
CA GLN A 237 -12.82 -9.02 2.24
C GLN A 237 -12.22 -7.81 1.50
N ARG A 238 -11.16 -8.02 0.70
CA ARG A 238 -10.58 -6.95 -0.12
C ARG A 238 -11.55 -6.50 -1.20
N PHE A 239 -12.21 -7.45 -1.85
CA PHE A 239 -13.24 -7.14 -2.82
C PHE A 239 -14.43 -6.40 -2.21
N LEU A 240 -14.90 -6.79 -1.01
CA LEU A 240 -16.00 -6.07 -0.34
C LEU A 240 -15.63 -4.62 -0.03
N LEU A 241 -14.40 -4.37 0.44
CA LEU A 241 -13.89 -3.03 0.69
C LEU A 241 -13.79 -2.22 -0.61
N LEU A 242 -13.18 -2.79 -1.65
CA LEU A 242 -13.07 -2.16 -2.96
C LEU A 242 -14.47 -1.81 -3.50
N ARG A 243 -15.39 -2.76 -3.48
CA ARG A 243 -16.77 -2.57 -3.92
C ARG A 243 -17.47 -1.43 -3.18
N ALA A 244 -17.26 -1.31 -1.86
CA ALA A 244 -17.81 -0.20 -1.08
C ALA A 244 -17.24 1.15 -1.55
N LEU A 245 -15.92 1.24 -1.77
CA LEU A 245 -15.27 2.46 -2.25
C LEU A 245 -15.74 2.88 -3.65
N TYR A 246 -15.89 1.94 -4.57
CA TYR A 246 -16.41 2.25 -5.91
C TYR A 246 -17.90 2.64 -5.88
N LYS A 247 -18.68 2.05 -4.97
CA LYS A 247 -20.09 2.40 -4.80
C LYS A 247 -20.27 3.87 -4.42
N GLU A 248 -19.37 4.43 -3.61
CA GLU A 248 -19.38 5.86 -3.26
C GLU A 248 -19.13 6.81 -4.45
N ILE A 249 -18.57 6.29 -5.55
CA ILE A 249 -18.39 7.04 -6.80
C ILE A 249 -19.40 6.61 -7.88
N GLY A 250 -20.45 5.88 -7.50
CA GLY A 250 -21.52 5.45 -8.40
C GLY A 250 -21.17 4.25 -9.28
N ILE A 251 -20.08 3.52 -8.97
CA ILE A 251 -19.61 2.38 -9.76
C ILE A 251 -19.79 1.09 -8.96
N GLN A 252 -20.23 0.02 -9.62
CA GLN A 252 -20.39 -1.29 -8.98
C GLN A 252 -19.53 -2.34 -9.69
N PRO A 253 -18.29 -2.59 -9.19
CA PRO A 253 -17.44 -3.63 -9.75
C PRO A 253 -18.08 -5.01 -9.57
N GLU A 254 -18.10 -5.78 -10.66
CA GLU A 254 -18.38 -7.21 -10.65
C GLU A 254 -17.10 -7.97 -10.26
N ARG A 255 -17.22 -8.97 -9.39
CA ARG A 255 -16.09 -9.83 -9.04
C ARG A 255 -15.79 -10.79 -10.20
N HIS A 256 -14.53 -10.85 -10.61
CA HIS A 256 -14.00 -11.95 -11.42
C HIS A 256 -13.07 -12.81 -10.57
N PRO A 257 -13.27 -14.14 -10.51
CA PRO A 257 -12.41 -15.02 -9.75
C PRO A 257 -10.96 -14.95 -10.23
N GLY A 258 -10.07 -14.51 -9.34
CA GLY A 258 -8.64 -14.60 -9.56
C GLY A 258 -8.17 -16.05 -9.52
N ILE A 259 -7.19 -16.38 -10.35
CA ILE A 259 -6.58 -17.69 -10.43
C ILE A 259 -5.39 -17.77 -9.49
N PHE A 260 -5.42 -18.72 -8.56
CA PHE A 260 -4.27 -18.98 -7.69
C PHE A 260 -3.20 -19.72 -8.49
N GLY A 261 -2.02 -19.12 -8.69
CA GLY A 261 -1.03 -19.67 -9.62
C GLY A 261 -0.54 -21.09 -9.29
N ALA A 262 -0.54 -21.50 -8.01
CA ALA A 262 -0.20 -22.87 -7.62
C ALA A 262 -1.24 -23.92 -8.06
N SER A 263 -2.46 -23.48 -8.41
CA SER A 263 -3.53 -24.35 -8.93
C SER A 263 -3.46 -24.55 -10.45
N VAL A 264 -2.60 -23.80 -11.16
CA VAL A 264 -2.49 -23.90 -12.61
C VAL A 264 -1.71 -25.16 -12.98
N PRO A 265 -2.28 -26.09 -13.79
CA PRO A 265 -1.58 -27.30 -14.19
C PRO A 265 -0.26 -26.99 -14.91
N GLN A 266 0.80 -27.73 -14.60
CA GLN A 266 2.13 -27.49 -15.17
C GLN A 266 2.13 -27.52 -16.71
N ILE A 267 1.34 -28.40 -17.33
CA ILE A 267 1.20 -28.45 -18.79
C ILE A 267 0.68 -27.12 -19.37
N ALA A 268 -0.25 -26.45 -18.67
CA ALA A 268 -0.73 -25.14 -19.07
C ALA A 268 0.36 -24.08 -18.88
N VAL A 269 1.09 -24.13 -17.75
CA VAL A 269 2.23 -23.25 -17.49
C VAL A 269 3.28 -23.37 -18.60
N ASP A 270 3.67 -24.58 -18.97
CA ASP A 270 4.69 -24.84 -20.00
C ASP A 270 4.23 -24.41 -21.40
N SER A 271 2.92 -24.54 -21.69
CA SER A 271 2.35 -24.10 -22.97
C SER A 271 2.29 -22.58 -23.12
N ILE A 272 1.94 -21.87 -22.03
CA ILE A 272 1.67 -20.43 -22.05
C ILE A 272 2.94 -19.61 -21.79
N PHE A 273 3.75 -19.98 -20.80
CA PHE A 273 4.88 -19.15 -20.35
C PHE A 273 6.18 -19.60 -21.00
N LYS A 274 6.85 -18.68 -21.71
CA LYS A 274 8.13 -18.96 -22.40
C LYS A 274 9.35 -18.96 -21.48
N SER A 275 9.15 -18.67 -20.19
CA SER A 275 10.19 -18.75 -19.17
C SER A 275 9.58 -19.08 -17.81
N LYS A 276 10.42 -19.58 -16.89
CA LYS A 276 9.99 -19.85 -15.51
C LYS A 276 9.49 -18.58 -14.85
N ARG A 277 8.34 -18.66 -14.21
CA ARG A 277 7.70 -17.56 -13.47
C ARG A 277 7.39 -17.98 -12.05
N PRO A 278 7.45 -17.04 -11.09
CA PRO A 278 6.97 -17.32 -9.74
C PRO A 278 5.44 -17.51 -9.78
N LEU A 279 4.92 -18.32 -8.86
CA LEU A 279 3.49 -18.71 -8.84
C LEU A 279 2.55 -17.49 -8.77
N ASN A 280 2.92 -16.43 -8.07
CA ASN A 280 2.13 -15.20 -8.01
C ASN A 280 2.00 -14.53 -9.39
N ALA A 281 3.08 -14.51 -10.19
CA ALA A 281 3.05 -13.96 -11.54
C ALA A 281 2.21 -14.84 -12.49
N ILE A 282 2.31 -16.17 -12.35
CA ILE A 282 1.45 -17.11 -13.10
C ILE A 282 -0.03 -16.83 -12.80
N GLY A 283 -0.39 -16.75 -11.52
CA GLY A 283 -1.77 -16.47 -11.10
C GLY A 283 -2.30 -15.14 -11.61
N CYS A 284 -1.50 -14.07 -11.48
CA CYS A 284 -1.82 -12.75 -12.03
C CYS A 284 -2.09 -12.84 -13.54
N THR A 285 -1.14 -13.34 -14.33
CA THR A 285 -1.30 -13.44 -15.79
C THR A 285 -2.50 -14.29 -16.20
N MET A 286 -2.69 -15.47 -15.60
CA MET A 286 -3.84 -16.32 -15.92
C MET A 286 -5.18 -15.66 -15.59
N SER A 287 -5.23 -14.87 -14.52
CA SER A 287 -6.43 -14.10 -14.15
C SER A 287 -6.77 -13.05 -15.22
N HIS A 288 -5.77 -12.31 -15.70
CA HIS A 288 -5.98 -11.35 -16.80
C HIS A 288 -6.42 -12.04 -18.08
N ILE A 289 -5.78 -13.16 -18.47
CA ILE A 289 -6.19 -13.95 -19.65
C ILE A 289 -7.66 -14.39 -19.53
N SER A 290 -8.09 -14.83 -18.35
CA SER A 290 -9.49 -15.21 -18.10
C SER A 290 -10.46 -14.03 -18.24
N VAL A 291 -10.07 -12.83 -17.79
CA VAL A 291 -10.86 -11.62 -18.03
C VAL A 291 -10.87 -11.27 -19.53
N TRP A 292 -9.75 -11.37 -20.23
CA TRP A 292 -9.70 -11.11 -21.67
C TRP A 292 -10.64 -12.03 -22.44
N ASP A 293 -10.71 -13.32 -22.08
CA ASP A 293 -11.67 -14.27 -22.68
C ASP A 293 -13.13 -13.87 -22.43
N LYS A 294 -13.45 -13.36 -21.23
CA LYS A 294 -14.78 -12.79 -20.93
C LYS A 294 -15.06 -11.57 -21.81
N VAL A 295 -14.12 -10.62 -21.90
CA VAL A 295 -14.29 -9.36 -22.64
C VAL A 295 -14.33 -9.57 -24.16
N ALA A 296 -13.58 -10.54 -24.68
CA ALA A 296 -13.53 -10.86 -26.11
C ALA A 296 -14.88 -11.31 -26.70
N LYS A 297 -15.79 -11.78 -25.84
CA LYS A 297 -17.13 -12.29 -26.18
C LYS A 297 -18.22 -11.21 -26.15
N LEU A 298 -17.88 -9.99 -25.77
CA LEU A 298 -18.79 -8.85 -25.73
C LEU A 298 -18.92 -8.18 -27.10
N ASP A 299 -19.95 -7.33 -27.24
CA ASP A 299 -20.15 -6.50 -28.42
C ASP A 299 -19.07 -5.43 -28.54
N ASP A 300 -18.61 -5.14 -29.76
CA ASP A 300 -17.44 -4.29 -30.02
C ASP A 300 -17.56 -2.84 -29.54
N GLU A 301 -18.78 -2.36 -29.27
CA GLU A 301 -19.02 -1.03 -28.70
C GLU A 301 -18.75 -0.98 -27.18
N GLN A 302 -18.72 -2.12 -26.50
CA GLN A 302 -18.54 -2.17 -25.06
C GLN A 302 -17.09 -1.89 -24.64
N VAL A 303 -16.92 -1.31 -23.45
CA VAL A 303 -15.63 -1.06 -22.80
C VAL A 303 -15.70 -1.61 -21.39
N VAL A 304 -14.65 -2.35 -21.00
CA VAL A 304 -14.56 -2.92 -19.65
C VAL A 304 -13.41 -2.29 -18.89
N LEU A 305 -13.70 -1.70 -17.73
CA LEU A 305 -12.67 -1.34 -16.76
C LEU A 305 -12.27 -2.58 -15.97
N VAL A 306 -11.05 -3.06 -16.19
CA VAL A 306 -10.45 -4.17 -15.46
C VAL A 306 -9.65 -3.62 -14.29
N LEU A 307 -9.92 -4.16 -13.10
CA LEU A 307 -9.30 -3.79 -11.84
C LEU A 307 -8.66 -5.00 -11.17
N GLU A 308 -7.57 -4.79 -10.44
CA GLU A 308 -7.11 -5.72 -9.39
C GLU A 308 -7.73 -5.34 -8.03
N ASP A 309 -7.62 -6.22 -7.03
CA ASP A 309 -8.18 -6.00 -5.69
C ASP A 309 -7.35 -5.06 -4.79
N ASP A 310 -6.32 -4.41 -5.35
CA ASP A 310 -5.58 -3.28 -4.78
C ASP A 310 -5.76 -1.96 -5.57
N ALA A 311 -6.66 -1.93 -6.57
CA ALA A 311 -6.89 -0.78 -7.42
C ALA A 311 -7.96 0.16 -6.85
N LEU A 312 -7.55 1.09 -5.97
CA LEU A 312 -8.47 2.03 -5.34
C LEU A 312 -8.86 3.17 -6.29
N PRO A 313 -10.11 3.68 -6.23
CA PRO A 313 -10.47 4.84 -7.03
C PRO A 313 -9.66 6.05 -6.58
N SER A 314 -9.04 6.76 -7.52
CA SER A 314 -8.19 7.91 -7.22
C SER A 314 -9.02 9.17 -6.91
N HIS A 315 -10.18 9.30 -7.55
CA HIS A 315 -11.16 10.38 -7.40
C HIS A 315 -12.54 9.93 -7.90
N GLN A 316 -13.55 10.78 -7.74
CA GLN A 316 -14.85 10.62 -8.40
C GLN A 316 -14.72 11.02 -9.88
N TYR A 317 -15.10 10.12 -10.78
CA TYR A 317 -15.07 10.37 -12.22
C TYR A 317 -16.43 10.07 -12.87
N ASN A 318 -16.81 10.90 -13.84
CA ASN A 318 -18.02 10.74 -14.64
C ASN A 318 -17.78 9.74 -15.78
N VAL A 319 -18.43 8.57 -15.71
CA VAL A 319 -18.30 7.50 -16.70
C VAL A 319 -18.69 7.97 -18.11
N SER A 320 -19.74 8.78 -18.27
CA SER A 320 -20.17 9.27 -19.58
C SER A 320 -19.11 10.17 -20.22
N GLU A 321 -18.52 11.08 -19.44
CA GLU A 321 -17.43 11.95 -19.92
C GLU A 321 -16.16 11.15 -20.23
N LEU A 322 -15.88 10.14 -19.41
CA LEU A 322 -14.77 9.21 -19.63
C LEU A 322 -14.93 8.53 -20.99
N LEU A 323 -16.08 7.87 -21.22
CA LEU A 323 -16.38 7.17 -22.47
C LEU A 323 -16.35 8.10 -23.68
N ALA A 324 -16.94 9.30 -23.56
CA ALA A 324 -16.94 10.30 -24.63
C ALA A 324 -15.54 10.82 -24.98
N SER A 325 -14.58 10.69 -24.05
CA SER A 325 -13.20 11.11 -24.25
C SER A 325 -12.28 9.99 -24.71
N LEU A 326 -12.74 8.73 -24.73
CA LEU A 326 -11.89 7.60 -25.09
C LEU A 326 -11.51 7.63 -26.59
N PRO A 327 -10.26 7.29 -26.93
CA PRO A 327 -9.88 7.08 -28.32
C PRO A 327 -10.70 5.94 -28.93
N SER A 328 -11.35 6.20 -30.07
CA SER A 328 -12.24 5.23 -30.73
C SER A 328 -11.50 4.04 -31.34
N ASP A 329 -10.18 4.15 -31.53
CA ASP A 329 -9.32 3.10 -32.08
C ASP A 329 -8.63 2.25 -31.00
N MET A 330 -8.89 2.52 -29.72
CA MET A 330 -8.24 1.90 -28.58
C MET A 330 -8.43 0.37 -28.52
N ASP A 331 -7.32 -0.35 -28.36
CA ASP A 331 -7.36 -1.75 -27.95
C ASP A 331 -7.43 -1.85 -26.41
N TYR A 332 -6.58 -1.10 -25.71
CA TYR A 332 -6.70 -0.88 -24.26
C TYR A 332 -6.03 0.42 -23.82
N CYS A 333 -6.41 0.90 -22.64
CA CYS A 333 -5.84 2.09 -22.03
C CYS A 333 -5.51 1.86 -20.55
N PHE A 334 -4.26 2.11 -20.15
CA PHE A 334 -3.88 2.13 -18.75
C PHE A 334 -4.49 3.33 -18.03
N VAL A 335 -5.11 3.08 -16.88
CA VAL A 335 -5.75 4.13 -16.07
C VAL A 335 -5.23 4.16 -14.62
N ASN A 336 -4.09 3.52 -14.38
CA ASN A 336 -3.42 3.49 -13.07
C ASN A 336 -2.33 4.55 -12.93
N ASP A 337 -1.98 4.87 -11.69
CA ASP A 337 -1.00 5.91 -11.33
C ASP A 337 0.44 5.59 -11.73
N ARG A 338 0.78 4.30 -11.89
CA ARG A 338 2.13 3.86 -12.28
C ARG A 338 2.41 4.09 -13.77
N ALA A 339 1.39 3.95 -14.62
CA ALA A 339 1.49 4.24 -16.04
C ALA A 339 1.38 5.74 -16.36
N ALA A 340 0.60 6.50 -15.58
CA ALA A 340 0.28 7.91 -15.79
C ALA A 340 1.41 8.91 -15.44
N GLY A 341 2.68 8.52 -15.65
CA GLY A 341 3.90 9.23 -15.22
C GLY A 341 3.78 10.74 -14.98
N GLY A 342 4.11 11.19 -13.76
CA GLY A 342 4.18 12.62 -13.42
C GLY A 342 2.85 13.29 -13.09
N TRP A 343 1.77 12.53 -12.89
CA TRP A 343 0.46 13.10 -12.52
C TRP A 343 0.50 13.89 -11.20
N THR A 344 -0.20 15.04 -11.20
CA THR A 344 -0.46 15.84 -10.01
C THR A 344 -1.95 15.96 -9.74
N SER A 345 -2.35 16.08 -8.47
CA SER A 345 -3.77 16.18 -8.08
C SER A 345 -4.51 17.41 -8.63
N ASN A 346 -3.81 18.34 -9.28
CA ASN A 346 -4.40 19.53 -9.87
C ASN A 346 -4.99 19.28 -11.27
N ASP A 347 -4.68 18.13 -11.89
CA ASP A 347 -5.04 17.81 -13.29
C ASP A 347 -6.40 17.11 -13.46
N LEU A 348 -7.26 17.17 -12.43
CA LEU A 348 -8.54 16.45 -12.37
C LEU A 348 -9.63 16.98 -13.33
N SER A 349 -9.37 18.05 -14.08
CA SER A 349 -10.43 18.76 -14.80
C SER A 349 -10.87 18.11 -16.13
N LYS A 350 -10.03 17.26 -16.75
CA LYS A 350 -10.34 16.55 -18.00
C LYS A 350 -9.56 15.25 -18.11
N TYR A 351 -10.20 14.20 -18.64
CA TYR A 351 -9.49 12.99 -19.07
C TYR A 351 -8.67 13.31 -20.32
N GLN A 352 -7.38 13.02 -20.30
CA GLN A 352 -6.56 13.06 -21.51
C GLN A 352 -5.94 11.68 -21.72
N PHE A 353 -5.98 11.23 -22.96
CA PHE A 353 -5.45 9.95 -23.37
C PHE A 353 -4.31 10.18 -24.34
N GLU A 354 -3.15 9.64 -24.00
CA GLU A 354 -1.96 9.73 -24.82
C GLU A 354 -1.58 8.32 -25.27
N LYS A 355 -1.10 8.16 -26.52
CA LYS A 355 -0.52 6.87 -26.93
C LYS A 355 0.64 6.52 -25.99
N ALA A 356 0.79 5.23 -25.68
CA ALA A 356 1.82 4.75 -24.75
C ALA A 356 3.23 5.25 -25.12
N GLN A 357 3.55 5.33 -26.41
CA GLN A 357 4.82 5.90 -26.92
C GLN A 357 5.12 7.31 -26.43
N TYR A 358 4.10 8.16 -26.28
CA TYR A 358 4.27 9.53 -25.79
C TYR A 358 4.30 9.56 -24.26
N ALA A 359 3.41 8.81 -23.62
CA ALA A 359 3.36 8.70 -22.16
C ALA A 359 4.66 8.13 -21.57
N ASN A 360 5.34 7.23 -22.28
CA ASN A 360 6.62 6.65 -21.87
C ASN A 360 7.70 7.71 -21.58
N ARG A 361 7.68 8.86 -22.29
CA ARG A 361 8.63 9.96 -22.08
C ARG A 361 8.49 10.63 -20.71
N LYS A 362 7.39 10.38 -20.00
CA LYS A 362 7.10 10.91 -18.66
C LYS A 362 7.38 9.89 -17.55
N LEU A 363 7.68 8.64 -17.90
CA LEU A 363 8.03 7.63 -16.91
C LEU A 363 9.41 7.92 -16.32
N SER A 364 9.54 7.72 -15.01
CA SER A 364 10.83 7.76 -14.34
C SER A 364 11.69 6.57 -14.77
N ASP A 365 13.00 6.78 -14.90
CA ASP A 365 13.98 5.70 -15.12
C ASP A 365 13.95 4.63 -14.00
N ASP A 366 13.46 5.00 -12.82
CA ASP A 366 13.29 4.11 -11.68
C ASP A 366 11.96 3.33 -11.70
N CYS A 367 11.13 3.49 -12.74
CA CYS A 367 9.88 2.76 -12.88
C CYS A 367 10.14 1.24 -12.89
N ARG A 368 9.62 0.55 -11.86
CA ARG A 368 9.82 -0.90 -11.69
C ARG A 368 8.69 -1.74 -12.28
N ALA A 369 7.51 -1.14 -12.42
CA ALA A 369 6.31 -1.79 -12.92
C ALA A 369 5.35 -0.73 -13.46
N ILE A 370 4.77 -1.01 -14.62
CA ILE A 370 3.71 -0.18 -15.23
C ILE A 370 2.36 -0.40 -14.55
N GLY A 371 2.15 -1.60 -14.00
CA GLY A 371 0.93 -1.93 -13.27
C GLY A 371 -0.22 -2.39 -14.17
N GLY A 372 -0.71 -3.60 -13.89
CA GLY A 372 -1.96 -4.16 -14.45
C GLY A 372 -3.18 -3.93 -13.55
N ASP A 373 -3.04 -3.09 -12.51
CA ASP A 373 -4.04 -2.87 -11.48
C ASP A 373 -5.29 -2.14 -12.00
N GLY A 374 -5.16 -1.35 -13.06
CA GLY A 374 -6.29 -0.71 -13.72
C GLY A 374 -6.05 -0.40 -15.18
N TYR A 375 -6.93 -0.90 -16.03
CA TYR A 375 -6.97 -0.56 -17.46
C TYR A 375 -8.37 -0.73 -18.05
N LEU A 376 -8.67 0.08 -19.07
CA LEU A 376 -9.85 -0.07 -19.92
C LEU A 376 -9.50 -1.02 -21.07
N LEU A 377 -10.41 -1.91 -21.42
CA LEU A 377 -10.20 -2.94 -22.45
C LEU A 377 -11.40 -2.96 -23.41
N SER A 378 -11.12 -2.91 -24.71
CA SER A 378 -12.13 -3.17 -25.74
C SER A 378 -12.17 -4.67 -26.09
N PRO A 379 -13.31 -5.20 -26.57
CA PRO A 379 -13.41 -6.58 -27.06
C PRO A 379 -12.43 -6.91 -28.18
N LYS A 380 -12.20 -5.95 -29.09
CA LYS A 380 -11.17 -6.04 -30.13
C LYS A 380 -9.78 -6.22 -29.52
N GLY A 381 -9.40 -5.37 -28.56
CA GLY A 381 -8.13 -5.47 -27.86
C GLY A 381 -7.97 -6.79 -27.12
N ALA A 382 -9.04 -7.27 -26.46
CA ALA A 382 -9.05 -8.57 -25.78
C ALA A 382 -8.78 -9.73 -26.74
N ARG A 383 -9.42 -9.74 -27.92
CA ARG A 383 -9.17 -10.76 -28.97
C ARG A 383 -7.73 -10.72 -29.47
N LYS A 384 -7.14 -9.53 -29.66
CA LYS A 384 -5.72 -9.40 -30.03
C LYS A 384 -4.79 -9.94 -28.94
N LEU A 385 -5.04 -9.59 -27.66
CA LEU A 385 -4.24 -10.07 -26.53
C LEU A 385 -4.29 -11.61 -26.40
N LEU A 386 -5.48 -12.20 -26.58
CA LEU A 386 -5.64 -13.67 -26.60
C LEU A 386 -4.92 -14.31 -27.78
N GLY A 387 -5.03 -13.71 -28.98
CA GLY A 387 -4.33 -14.18 -30.17
C GLY A 387 -2.81 -14.15 -30.00
N LEU A 388 -2.28 -13.06 -29.43
CA LEU A 388 -0.88 -12.92 -29.07
C LEU A 388 -0.43 -14.01 -28.09
N VAL A 389 -1.16 -14.24 -27.00
CA VAL A 389 -0.82 -15.29 -26.03
C VAL A 389 -0.89 -16.68 -26.65
N ALA A 390 -1.89 -16.96 -27.50
CA ALA A 390 -2.01 -18.26 -28.15
C ALA A 390 -0.84 -18.55 -29.10
N ARG A 391 -0.34 -17.51 -29.80
CA ARG A 391 0.75 -17.63 -30.76
C ARG A 391 2.13 -17.60 -30.10
N ASP A 392 2.40 -16.57 -29.30
CA ASP A 392 3.74 -16.25 -28.79
C ASP A 392 3.91 -16.61 -27.32
N GLY A 393 2.81 -16.89 -26.61
CA GLY A 393 2.81 -17.08 -25.17
C GLY A 393 3.08 -15.79 -24.40
N VAL A 394 3.47 -15.99 -23.15
CA VAL A 394 3.81 -14.94 -22.19
C VAL A 394 5.32 -14.93 -21.98
N VAL A 395 5.96 -13.85 -22.39
CA VAL A 395 7.42 -13.67 -22.38
C VAL A 395 7.90 -12.76 -21.25
N HIS A 396 6.99 -12.04 -20.59
CA HIS A 396 7.25 -11.20 -19.41
C HIS A 396 6.07 -11.19 -18.43
N SER A 397 6.15 -10.43 -17.34
CA SER A 397 4.95 -10.08 -16.57
C SER A 397 3.91 -9.43 -17.47
N VAL A 398 2.64 -9.72 -17.22
CA VAL A 398 1.53 -9.36 -18.10
C VAL A 398 1.43 -7.85 -18.32
N ASP A 399 1.66 -7.06 -17.28
CA ASP A 399 1.62 -5.60 -17.32
C ASP A 399 2.70 -5.00 -18.23
N TRP A 400 3.95 -5.46 -18.09
CA TRP A 400 5.05 -5.05 -18.95
C TRP A 400 4.88 -5.54 -20.39
N GLN A 401 4.36 -6.76 -20.58
CA GLN A 401 4.09 -7.28 -21.92
C GLN A 401 3.01 -6.45 -22.61
N MET A 402 1.90 -6.14 -21.94
CA MET A 402 0.87 -5.22 -22.45
C MET A 402 1.44 -3.83 -22.73
N TYR A 403 2.29 -3.29 -21.86
CA TYR A 403 2.86 -1.95 -22.10
C TYR A 403 3.79 -1.92 -23.32
N ALA A 404 4.66 -2.93 -23.46
CA ALA A 404 5.61 -3.05 -24.56
C ALA A 404 4.94 -3.09 -25.94
N LEU A 405 3.77 -3.73 -26.06
CA LEU A 405 2.98 -3.76 -27.31
C LEU A 405 2.58 -2.36 -27.79
N GLY A 406 2.41 -1.40 -26.88
CA GLY A 406 2.12 0.00 -27.21
C GLY A 406 3.33 0.83 -27.64
N LEU A 407 4.51 0.22 -27.67
CA LEU A 407 5.80 0.86 -27.93
C LEU A 407 6.53 0.25 -29.12
N SER A 408 5.86 -0.61 -29.91
CA SER A 408 6.46 -1.29 -31.07
C SER A 408 7.15 -0.33 -32.04
N ASP A 409 6.48 0.80 -32.33
CA ASP A 409 6.94 1.78 -33.31
C ASP A 409 8.02 2.70 -32.74
N ALA A 410 8.18 2.72 -31.42
CA ALA A 410 9.10 3.60 -30.71
C ALA A 410 10.37 2.90 -30.24
N LEU A 411 10.59 1.61 -30.57
CA LEU A 411 11.69 0.81 -30.02
C LEU A 411 13.06 1.48 -30.16
N GLY A 412 13.34 2.14 -31.28
CA GLY A 412 14.59 2.86 -31.51
C GLY A 412 14.77 4.16 -30.72
N GLU A 413 13.71 4.68 -30.11
CA GLU A 413 13.72 5.90 -29.28
C GLU A 413 13.82 5.59 -27.78
N LEU A 414 13.62 4.33 -27.38
CA LEU A 414 13.61 3.96 -25.97
C LEU A 414 15.05 3.89 -25.43
N SER A 415 15.24 4.39 -24.21
CA SER A 415 16.50 4.32 -23.50
C SER A 415 16.30 3.89 -22.04
N GLY A 416 17.40 3.66 -21.34
CA GLY A 416 17.39 3.30 -19.92
C GLY A 416 16.74 1.94 -19.64
N ARG A 417 16.24 1.79 -18.41
CA ARG A 417 15.68 0.53 -17.91
C ARG A 417 14.43 0.11 -18.67
N VAL A 418 13.53 1.05 -18.95
CA VAL A 418 12.27 0.77 -19.64
C VAL A 418 12.55 0.27 -21.06
N GLY A 419 13.47 0.91 -21.79
CA GLY A 419 13.88 0.47 -23.12
C GLY A 419 14.40 -0.96 -23.12
N GLY A 420 15.30 -1.31 -22.20
CA GLY A 420 15.82 -2.68 -22.10
C GLY A 420 14.74 -3.73 -21.80
N ILE A 421 13.75 -3.42 -20.96
CA ILE A 421 12.62 -4.32 -20.69
C ILE A 421 11.78 -4.50 -21.96
N VAL A 422 11.39 -3.40 -22.60
CA VAL A 422 10.54 -3.39 -23.80
C VAL A 422 11.21 -4.13 -24.96
N GLU A 423 12.49 -3.87 -25.22
CA GLU A 423 13.29 -4.58 -26.21
C GLU A 423 13.33 -6.09 -25.93
N SER A 424 13.56 -6.49 -24.68
CA SER A 424 13.60 -7.90 -24.29
C SER A 424 12.27 -8.65 -24.47
N ILE A 425 11.16 -7.90 -24.50
CA ILE A 425 9.80 -8.41 -24.75
C ILE A 425 9.56 -8.47 -26.25
N LEU A 426 9.70 -7.35 -26.94
CA LEU A 426 9.36 -7.19 -28.35
C LEU A 426 10.20 -8.10 -29.25
N THR A 427 11.48 -8.34 -28.92
CA THR A 427 12.33 -9.30 -29.66
C THR A 427 11.87 -10.76 -29.60
N LYS A 428 10.93 -11.10 -28.72
CA LYS A 428 10.37 -12.45 -28.56
C LYS A 428 8.93 -12.58 -29.06
N LEU A 429 8.31 -11.48 -29.45
CA LEU A 429 6.94 -11.45 -29.95
C LEU A 429 6.96 -11.24 -31.46
N ASP A 430 5.99 -11.81 -32.15
CA ASP A 430 5.78 -11.49 -33.56
C ASP A 430 5.05 -10.14 -33.69
N HIS A 431 5.67 -9.22 -34.43
CA HIS A 431 5.23 -7.84 -34.62
C HIS A 431 4.01 -7.69 -35.56
N SER A 432 3.40 -8.79 -36.01
CA SER A 432 2.22 -8.73 -36.87
C SER A 432 0.96 -8.15 -36.20
N TYR A 433 0.94 -7.99 -34.87
CA TYR A 433 -0.12 -7.26 -34.18
C TYR A 433 0.27 -5.80 -33.94
N ASP A 434 -0.44 -4.90 -34.63
CA ASP A 434 -0.49 -3.49 -34.30
C ASP A 434 -1.49 -3.26 -33.13
N PHE A 435 -1.03 -2.67 -32.03
CA PHE A 435 -1.82 -2.39 -30.83
C PHE A 435 -1.95 -0.89 -30.59
N ASN A 436 -3.20 -0.41 -30.53
CA ASN A 436 -3.52 0.96 -30.13
C ASN A 436 -3.63 1.05 -28.61
N VAL A 437 -2.48 1.23 -27.96
CA VAL A 437 -2.36 1.34 -26.50
C VAL A 437 -2.28 2.80 -26.07
N TYR A 438 -3.14 3.14 -25.12
CA TYR A 438 -3.18 4.48 -24.54
C TYR A 438 -2.87 4.46 -23.04
N VAL A 439 -2.56 5.63 -22.50
CA VAL A 439 -2.41 5.90 -21.07
C VAL A 439 -3.26 7.12 -20.75
N CYS A 440 -4.09 7.03 -19.71
CA CYS A 440 -4.80 8.17 -19.17
C CYS A 440 -3.85 9.00 -18.32
N SER A 441 -3.67 10.28 -18.64
CA SER A 441 -2.77 11.18 -17.89
C SER A 441 -3.25 11.43 -16.46
N THR A 442 -4.57 11.36 -16.24
CA THR A 442 -5.19 11.43 -14.92
C THR A 442 -5.60 10.02 -14.51
N PRO A 443 -4.87 9.37 -13.59
CA PRO A 443 -5.16 8.00 -13.21
C PRO A 443 -6.55 7.93 -12.59
N LEU A 444 -7.36 6.96 -13.02
CA LEU A 444 -8.66 6.64 -12.41
C LEU A 444 -8.49 5.75 -11.19
N VAL A 445 -7.37 5.01 -11.12
CA VAL A 445 -7.05 4.13 -10.01
C VAL A 445 -5.65 4.38 -9.47
N ILE A 446 -5.48 4.17 -8.17
CA ILE A 446 -4.18 4.20 -7.49
C ILE A 446 -3.94 2.82 -6.91
N HIS A 447 -2.74 2.29 -7.16
CA HIS A 447 -2.30 1.07 -6.51
C HIS A 447 -2.15 1.30 -4.99
N SER A 448 -2.87 0.53 -4.19
CA SER A 448 -2.72 0.52 -2.75
C SER A 448 -2.70 -0.91 -2.23
N PRO A 449 -1.59 -1.40 -1.66
CA PRO A 449 -1.51 -2.78 -1.19
C PRO A 449 -2.47 -3.07 -0.03
N LEU A 450 -3.20 -2.09 0.51
CA LEU A 450 -4.16 -2.25 1.62
C LEU A 450 -3.58 -2.99 2.84
N GLY A 451 -2.27 -2.85 3.09
CA GLY A 451 -1.56 -3.56 4.17
C GLY A 451 -1.21 -5.04 3.86
N TYR A 452 -1.42 -5.49 2.62
CA TYR A 452 -1.02 -6.79 2.10
C TYR A 452 0.23 -6.62 1.22
N THR A 453 1.39 -6.93 1.78
CA THR A 453 2.59 -7.10 0.94
C THR A 453 2.67 -8.57 0.51
N PRO A 454 2.86 -8.88 -0.79
CA PRO A 454 2.98 -10.26 -1.27
C PRO A 454 3.99 -11.09 -0.48
N ARG A 455 5.07 -10.45 -0.01
CA ARG A 455 6.13 -11.09 0.79
C ARG A 455 5.68 -11.66 2.13
N SER A 456 4.57 -11.18 2.69
CA SER A 456 4.10 -11.64 4.01
C SER A 456 3.30 -12.95 3.98
N HIS A 457 3.00 -13.51 2.80
CA HIS A 457 2.06 -14.62 2.63
C HIS A 457 2.64 -15.88 1.99
N PHE A 458 3.92 -15.86 1.60
CA PHE A 458 4.60 -16.99 0.95
C PHE A 458 5.78 -17.54 1.76
N ASN A 459 5.87 -17.18 3.04
CA ASN A 459 6.79 -17.80 4.01
C ASN A 459 6.04 -18.76 4.91
#